data_AF-A0A432RXW9-F1
#
_entry.id   AF-A0A432RXW9-F1
#
_cell.length_a   1.000
_cell.length_b   1.000
_cell.length_c   1.000
_cell.angle_alpha   90.00
_cell.angle_beta   90.00
_cell.angle_gamma   90.00
#
_symmetry.space_group_name_H-M   'P 1'
#
loop_
_entity.id
_entity.type
_entity.pdbx_description
1 polymer ?
#
loop_
_entity_poly.entity_id
_entity_poly.type
_entity_poly.pdbx_seq_one_letter_code
_entity_poly.pdbx_strand_id
1 'polypeptide(L)'
;LNYMNSLYKNTFIGVSAGYNELMFAGIGGDILYFIGDGKHAVGIGGDFVRKRDENVLFKIKNNKNFYDYYLSYYYYMDYPEININIKAGRFLAGDKGVRLEVSRNVKGFEIGFWYTYTNTSNFTGDNRNYHDKGVFIAIPLRIFKFKDTPQTAYMSLAPWTRDVGQLAGRPLNLYRFIRNKSPHYIKIYADEEE
;
A
#
# COMPACT_ATOMS: atom_id res chain seq x y z
N LEU A 1 5.40 10.84 11.52
CA LEU A 1 5.95 9.83 12.45
C LEU A 1 5.61 8.45 11.90
N ASN A 2 6.59 7.57 11.79
CA ASN A 2 6.36 6.18 11.36
C ASN A 2 7.00 5.25 12.40
N TYR A 3 6.26 4.23 12.82
CA TYR A 3 6.71 3.20 13.73
C TYR A 3 6.40 1.84 13.12
N MET A 4 7.35 0.91 13.22
CA MET A 4 7.18 -0.45 12.72
C MET A 4 7.93 -1.39 13.65
N ASN A 5 7.29 -2.49 14.05
CA ASN A 5 7.93 -3.48 14.91
C ASN A 5 7.37 -4.89 14.67
N SER A 6 8.11 -5.89 15.11
CA SER A 6 7.64 -7.28 15.22
C SER A 6 6.94 -7.45 16.56
N LEU A 7 5.70 -7.97 16.55
CA LEU A 7 4.95 -8.28 17.77
C LEU A 7 5.24 -9.70 18.26
N TYR A 8 5.28 -10.64 17.33
CA TYR A 8 5.50 -12.07 17.54
C TYR A 8 6.21 -12.67 16.32
N LYS A 9 6.61 -13.94 16.39
CA LYS A 9 7.13 -14.65 15.22
C LYS A 9 6.15 -14.50 14.05
N ASN A 10 6.65 -13.98 12.93
CA ASN A 10 5.90 -13.74 11.70
C ASN A 10 4.78 -12.68 11.78
N THR A 11 4.59 -11.96 12.89
CA THR A 11 3.58 -10.90 13.03
C THR A 11 4.23 -9.54 13.17
N PHE A 12 3.87 -8.61 12.29
CA PHE A 12 4.41 -7.27 12.23
C PHE A 12 3.30 -6.24 12.36
N ILE A 13 3.62 -5.11 12.98
CA ILE A 13 2.75 -3.95 13.09
C ILE A 13 3.45 -2.73 12.52
N GLY A 14 2.69 -1.92 11.79
CA GLY A 14 3.10 -0.62 11.30
C GLY A 14 2.07 0.43 11.69
N VAL A 15 2.53 1.56 12.23
CA VAL A 15 1.68 2.70 12.55
C VAL A 15 2.33 3.96 11.98
N SER A 16 1.53 4.80 11.36
CA SER A 16 1.95 6.07 10.79
C SER A 16 1.02 7.17 11.25
N ALA A 17 1.57 8.32 11.64
CA ALA A 17 0.80 9.48 12.05
C ALA A 17 1.47 10.77 11.58
N GLY A 18 0.67 11.71 11.10
CA GLY A 18 1.09 13.07 10.77
C GLY A 18 0.66 13.52 9.39
N TYR A 19 1.48 14.37 8.80
CA TYR A 19 1.31 14.90 7.45
C TYR A 19 1.86 13.90 6.44
N ASN A 20 1.10 12.82 6.27
CA ASN A 20 1.49 11.64 5.52
C ASN A 20 1.36 11.83 3.99
N GLU A 21 0.53 12.79 3.54
CA GLU A 21 0.40 13.22 2.13
C GLU A 21 0.31 14.75 2.01
N LEU A 22 0.52 15.28 0.79
CA LEU A 22 0.27 16.69 0.48
C LEU A 22 -1.18 17.12 0.78
N MET A 23 -2.14 16.19 0.66
CA MET A 23 -3.58 16.47 0.73
C MET A 23 -4.28 16.03 2.03
N PHE A 24 -3.68 15.12 2.81
CA PHE A 24 -4.31 14.54 4.00
C PHE A 24 -3.38 14.53 5.22
N ALA A 25 -3.97 14.71 6.40
CA ALA A 25 -3.31 14.57 7.69
C ALA A 25 -4.11 13.58 8.55
N GLY A 26 -3.43 12.65 9.22
CA GLY A 26 -4.13 11.67 10.04
C GLY A 26 -3.24 10.57 10.62
N ILE A 27 -3.89 9.49 11.03
CA ILE A 27 -3.26 8.31 11.59
C ILE A 27 -3.75 7.08 10.81
N GLY A 28 -2.85 6.13 10.60
CA GLY A 28 -3.17 4.85 9.99
C GLY A 28 -2.24 3.77 10.50
N GLY A 29 -2.67 2.52 10.37
CA GLY A 29 -1.84 1.39 10.74
C GLY A 29 -2.28 0.10 10.07
N ASP A 30 -1.34 -0.85 10.04
CA ASP A 30 -1.51 -2.19 9.51
C ASP A 30 -0.92 -3.20 10.49
N ILE A 31 -1.58 -4.35 10.60
CA ILE A 31 -1.02 -5.56 11.20
C ILE A 31 -0.92 -6.61 10.11
N LEU A 32 0.22 -7.30 10.03
CA LEU A 32 0.54 -8.26 8.99
C LEU A 32 1.05 -9.56 9.64
N TYR A 33 0.60 -10.69 9.14
CA TYR A 33 1.03 -12.01 9.56
C TYR A 33 1.49 -12.84 8.36
N PHE A 34 2.72 -13.36 8.42
CA PHE A 34 3.27 -14.28 7.42
C PHE A 34 2.95 -15.73 7.78
N ILE A 35 2.38 -16.47 6.83
CA ILE A 35 1.94 -17.85 7.00
C ILE A 35 3.05 -18.79 6.51
N GLY A 36 3.38 -19.79 7.32
CA GLY A 36 4.27 -20.89 6.92
C GLY A 36 5.66 -20.41 6.55
N ASP A 37 6.04 -20.67 5.30
CA ASP A 37 7.33 -20.28 4.72
C ASP A 37 7.49 -18.77 4.58
N GLY A 38 6.39 -18.01 4.51
CA GLY A 38 6.40 -16.55 4.32
C GLY A 38 6.10 -16.09 2.89
N LYS A 39 5.71 -17.00 1.99
CA LYS A 39 5.18 -16.64 0.66
C LYS A 39 3.77 -16.06 0.73
N HIS A 40 3.02 -16.48 1.74
CA HIS A 40 1.66 -16.01 1.99
C HIS A 40 1.66 -15.08 3.19
N ALA A 41 0.91 -13.98 3.10
CA ALA A 41 0.65 -13.14 4.26
C ALA A 41 -0.79 -12.64 4.26
N VAL A 42 -1.33 -12.43 5.46
CA VAL A 42 -2.63 -11.81 5.68
C VAL A 42 -2.46 -10.59 6.55
N GLY A 43 -3.29 -9.58 6.35
CA GLY A 43 -3.22 -8.36 7.14
C GLY A 43 -4.57 -7.70 7.34
N ILE A 44 -4.60 -6.81 8.32
CA ILE A 44 -5.71 -5.92 8.59
C ILE A 44 -5.16 -4.52 8.71
N GLY A 45 -5.87 -3.53 8.17
CA GLY A 45 -5.39 -2.17 8.14
C GLY A 45 -6.52 -1.16 8.04
N GLY A 46 -6.22 0.08 8.40
CA GLY A 46 -7.15 1.19 8.23
C GLY A 46 -6.55 2.55 8.56
N ASP A 47 -7.09 3.57 7.91
CA ASP A 47 -6.71 4.98 8.03
C ASP A 47 -7.86 5.81 8.58
N PHE A 48 -7.49 6.84 9.34
CA PHE A 48 -8.38 7.92 9.73
C PHE A 48 -7.70 9.25 9.44
N VAL A 49 -8.21 9.97 8.43
CA VAL A 49 -7.56 11.16 7.88
C VAL A 49 -8.52 12.34 7.69
N ARG A 50 -7.96 13.55 7.63
CA ARG A 50 -8.67 14.80 7.34
C ARG A 50 -8.00 15.52 6.18
N LYS A 51 -8.80 16.15 5.30
CA LYS A 51 -8.28 16.96 4.20
C LYS A 51 -7.56 18.19 4.72
N ARG A 52 -6.40 18.49 4.15
CA ARG A 52 -5.64 19.71 4.41
C ARG A 52 -6.15 20.86 3.57
N ASP A 53 -5.85 22.07 4.03
CA ASP A 53 -5.88 23.26 3.18
C ASP A 53 -4.67 23.23 2.25
N GLU A 54 -4.91 23.33 0.94
CA GLU A 54 -3.87 23.27 -0.09
C GLU A 54 -2.99 24.53 -0.05
N ASN A 55 -3.52 25.64 0.46
CA ASN A 55 -2.86 26.94 0.46
C ASN A 55 -2.12 27.25 1.78
N VAL A 56 -2.32 26.46 2.83
CA VAL A 56 -1.74 26.73 4.16
C VAL A 56 -1.14 25.46 4.76
N LEU A 57 0.19 25.48 4.94
CA LEU A 57 1.04 24.33 5.30
C LEU A 57 0.60 23.51 6.54
N PHE A 58 -0.16 24.05 7.47
CA PHE A 58 -0.59 23.33 8.68
C PHE A 58 -2.10 23.38 8.94
N LYS A 59 -2.88 23.98 8.04
CA LYS A 59 -4.33 24.15 8.25
C LYS A 59 -5.08 22.90 7.79
N ILE A 60 -5.95 22.41 8.66
CA ILE A 60 -6.83 21.26 8.38
C ILE A 60 -8.22 21.82 8.04
N LYS A 61 -8.82 21.35 6.94
CA LYS A 61 -10.20 21.72 6.59
C LYS A 61 -11.13 21.04 7.61
N ASN A 62 -11.95 21.81 8.32
CA ASN A 62 -12.82 21.31 9.39
C ASN A 62 -14.11 20.62 8.92
N ASN A 63 -14.22 20.32 7.62
CA ASN A 63 -15.52 19.96 7.03
C ASN A 63 -15.83 18.46 7.06
N LYS A 64 -14.83 17.56 7.05
CA LYS A 64 -15.10 16.11 6.94
C LYS A 64 -13.91 15.23 7.33
N ASN A 65 -14.19 14.18 8.09
CA ASN A 65 -13.27 13.07 8.33
C ASN A 65 -13.44 12.00 7.24
N PHE A 66 -12.34 11.39 6.82
CA PHE A 66 -12.31 10.26 5.90
C PHE A 66 -11.67 9.08 6.61
N TYR A 67 -12.16 7.88 6.34
CA TYR A 67 -11.61 6.67 6.92
C TYR A 67 -11.76 5.49 5.97
N ASP A 68 -10.80 4.59 6.05
CA ASP A 68 -10.80 3.32 5.34
C ASP A 68 -10.51 2.18 6.32
N TYR A 69 -10.86 0.97 5.92
CA TYR A 69 -10.44 -0.24 6.60
C TYR A 69 -10.51 -1.40 5.63
N TYR A 70 -9.57 -2.32 5.73
CA TYR A 70 -9.46 -3.44 4.81
C TYR A 70 -8.80 -4.66 5.44
N LEU A 71 -9.16 -5.81 4.89
CA LEU A 71 -8.41 -7.05 5.00
C LEU A 71 -7.51 -7.16 3.78
N SER A 72 -6.29 -7.63 3.97
CA SER A 72 -5.33 -7.83 2.90
C SER A 72 -4.83 -9.27 2.86
N TYR A 73 -4.59 -9.75 1.65
CA TYR A 73 -3.92 -11.00 1.37
C TYR A 73 -2.79 -10.75 0.38
N TYR A 74 -1.66 -11.39 0.64
CA TYR A 74 -0.44 -11.26 -0.13
C TYR A 74 0.08 -12.64 -0.51
N TYR A 75 0.53 -12.76 -1.74
CA TYR A 75 1.21 -13.95 -2.23
C TYR A 75 2.45 -13.55 -3.04
N TYR A 76 3.58 -14.17 -2.71
CA TYR A 76 4.85 -14.02 -3.41
C TYR A 76 5.25 -15.32 -4.12
N MET A 77 5.64 -15.20 -5.38
CA MET A 77 6.12 -16.29 -6.21
C MET A 77 7.57 -16.03 -6.63
N ASP A 78 8.47 -16.96 -6.30
CA ASP A 78 9.92 -16.81 -6.49
C ASP A 78 10.33 -16.62 -7.95
N TYR A 79 9.86 -17.51 -8.80
CA TYR A 79 10.06 -17.41 -10.24
C TYR A 79 8.68 -17.27 -10.90
N PRO A 80 8.35 -16.14 -11.56
CA PRO A 80 9.25 -15.08 -12.03
C PRO A 80 9.22 -13.78 -11.19
N GLU A 81 9.32 -13.87 -9.86
CA GLU A 81 9.25 -12.76 -8.88
C GLU A 81 7.93 -11.95 -8.91
N ILE A 82 6.79 -12.67 -8.85
CA ILE A 82 5.46 -12.06 -8.89
C ILE A 82 4.94 -11.80 -7.47
N ASN A 83 4.35 -10.63 -7.26
CA ASN A 83 3.58 -10.27 -6.08
C ASN A 83 2.10 -10.14 -6.46
N ILE A 84 1.24 -10.77 -5.68
CA ILE A 84 -0.21 -10.61 -5.78
C ILE A 84 -0.70 -10.04 -4.46
N ASN A 85 -1.34 -8.88 -4.51
CA ASN A 85 -1.88 -8.18 -3.36
C ASN A 85 -3.38 -8.00 -3.57
N ILE A 86 -4.18 -8.50 -2.63
CA ILE A 86 -5.63 -8.34 -2.63
C ILE A 86 -6.00 -7.55 -1.38
N LYS A 87 -6.79 -6.49 -1.53
CA LYS A 87 -7.36 -5.72 -0.42
C LYS A 87 -8.87 -5.67 -0.56
N ALA A 88 -9.59 -6.08 0.46
CA ALA A 88 -11.05 -6.06 0.49
C ALA A 88 -11.54 -5.26 1.70
N GLY A 89 -12.43 -4.30 1.48
CA GLY A 89 -12.90 -3.46 2.56
C GLY A 89 -13.63 -2.21 2.10
N ARG A 90 -13.54 -1.17 2.91
CA ARG A 90 -14.06 0.17 2.65
C ARG A 90 -12.89 1.08 2.29
N PHE A 91 -13.02 1.81 1.19
CA PHE A 91 -12.07 2.81 0.71
C PHE A 91 -12.39 4.21 1.26
N LEU A 92 -11.46 5.16 1.14
CA LEU A 92 -11.57 6.50 1.73
C LEU A 92 -12.80 7.28 1.25
N ALA A 93 -13.17 7.12 -0.02
CA ALA A 93 -14.36 7.76 -0.58
C ALA A 93 -15.69 7.13 -0.09
N GLY A 94 -15.59 6.03 0.66
CA GLY A 94 -16.69 5.38 1.35
C GLY A 94 -17.34 4.23 0.59
N ASP A 95 -16.87 3.95 -0.63
CA ASP A 95 -17.20 2.75 -1.38
C ASP A 95 -16.59 1.50 -0.73
N LYS A 96 -17.34 0.40 -0.83
CA LYS A 96 -16.86 -0.93 -0.43
C LYS A 96 -16.51 -1.72 -1.68
N GLY A 97 -15.41 -2.46 -1.62
CA GLY A 97 -15.00 -3.28 -2.74
C GLY A 97 -13.71 -4.03 -2.51
N VAL A 98 -13.13 -4.48 -3.61
CA VAL A 98 -11.91 -5.28 -3.66
C VAL A 98 -10.95 -4.66 -4.65
N ARG A 99 -9.71 -4.49 -4.23
CA ARG A 99 -8.59 -4.08 -5.08
C ARG A 99 -7.64 -5.25 -5.25
N LEU A 100 -7.38 -5.60 -6.50
CA LEU A 100 -6.35 -6.53 -6.91
C LEU A 100 -5.17 -5.72 -7.45
N GLU A 101 -3.97 -6.05 -7.00
CA GLU A 101 -2.72 -5.51 -7.52
C GLU A 101 -1.78 -6.67 -7.82
N VAL A 102 -1.24 -6.68 -9.03
CA VAL A 102 -0.29 -7.70 -9.47
C VAL A 102 0.96 -6.97 -9.95
N SER A 103 2.11 -7.34 -9.41
CA SER A 103 3.39 -6.77 -9.80
C SER A 103 4.45 -7.84 -9.99
N ARG A 104 5.48 -7.49 -10.76
CA ARG A 104 6.65 -8.31 -10.99
C ARG A 104 7.89 -7.48 -10.67
N ASN A 105 8.82 -8.07 -9.94
CA ASN A 105 10.15 -7.50 -9.80
C ASN A 105 11.00 -7.89 -11.02
N VAL A 106 11.62 -6.91 -11.65
CA VAL A 106 12.51 -7.09 -12.79
C VAL A 106 13.75 -6.25 -12.54
N LYS A 107 14.88 -6.91 -12.24
CA LYS A 107 16.18 -6.25 -12.00
C LYS A 107 16.09 -5.13 -10.95
N GLY A 108 15.32 -5.36 -9.88
CA GLY A 108 15.10 -4.39 -8.80
C GLY A 108 13.99 -3.37 -9.04
N PHE A 109 13.45 -3.24 -10.25
CA PHE A 109 12.28 -2.42 -10.54
C PHE A 109 11.01 -3.24 -10.28
N GLU A 110 10.03 -2.67 -9.59
CA GLU A 110 8.72 -3.31 -9.41
C GLU A 110 7.75 -2.72 -10.43
N ILE A 111 7.26 -3.52 -11.37
CA ILE A 111 6.31 -3.09 -12.40
C ILE A 111 5.01 -3.85 -12.19
N GLY A 112 3.87 -3.16 -12.20
CA GLY A 112 2.60 -3.83 -11.96
C GLY A 112 1.40 -3.07 -12.48
N PHE A 113 0.24 -3.64 -12.23
CA PHE A 113 -1.05 -3.02 -12.48
C PHE A 113 -1.97 -3.28 -11.29
N TRP A 114 -3.00 -2.45 -11.18
CA TRP A 114 -4.08 -2.66 -10.24
C TRP A 114 -5.43 -2.54 -10.92
N TYR A 115 -6.42 -3.17 -10.31
CA TYR A 115 -7.82 -3.07 -10.66
C TYR A 115 -8.65 -3.09 -9.39
N THR A 116 -9.56 -2.13 -9.25
CA THR A 116 -10.41 -1.96 -8.09
C THR A 116 -11.87 -2.06 -8.50
N TYR A 117 -12.54 -3.08 -7.98
CA TYR A 117 -13.97 -3.31 -8.15
C TYR A 117 -14.71 -2.88 -6.89
N THR A 118 -15.50 -1.82 -6.98
CA THR A 118 -16.27 -1.30 -5.84
C THR A 118 -17.71 -0.99 -6.20
N ASN A 119 -18.57 -0.99 -5.17
CA ASN A 119 -19.94 -0.54 -5.32
C ASN A 119 -19.97 1.00 -5.29
N THR A 120 -20.26 1.58 -6.45
CA THR A 120 -20.34 3.03 -6.67
C THR A 120 -21.79 3.54 -6.69
N SER A 121 -22.76 2.78 -6.18
CA SER A 121 -24.20 3.15 -6.20
C SER A 121 -24.48 4.53 -5.57
N ASN A 122 -23.67 4.94 -4.61
CA ASN A 122 -23.83 6.18 -3.86
C ASN A 122 -23.05 7.37 -4.48
N PHE A 123 -22.36 7.17 -5.60
CA PHE A 123 -21.64 8.22 -6.30
C PHE A 123 -22.52 8.90 -7.36
N THR A 124 -22.34 10.20 -7.52
CA THR A 124 -22.99 11.01 -8.56
C THR A 124 -22.03 11.31 -9.71
N GLY A 125 -22.55 11.47 -10.93
CA GLY A 125 -21.78 11.81 -12.13
C GLY A 125 -20.83 10.70 -12.58
N ASP A 126 -19.72 11.07 -13.20
CA ASP A 126 -18.79 10.16 -13.87
C ASP A 126 -18.02 9.18 -12.94
N ASN A 127 -18.17 9.33 -11.62
CA ASN A 127 -17.62 8.39 -10.63
C ASN A 127 -18.51 7.13 -10.48
N ARG A 128 -19.76 7.18 -10.98
CA ARG A 128 -20.69 6.05 -10.95
C ARG A 128 -20.30 5.03 -12.03
N ASN A 129 -20.35 3.74 -11.68
CA ASN A 129 -19.94 2.61 -12.54
C ASN A 129 -18.48 2.67 -13.01
N TYR A 130 -17.64 3.48 -12.36
CA TYR A 130 -16.21 3.51 -12.64
C TYR A 130 -15.49 2.44 -11.81
N HIS A 131 -14.52 1.79 -12.44
CA HIS A 131 -13.61 0.86 -11.78
C HIS A 131 -12.20 1.40 -11.93
N ASP A 132 -11.57 1.71 -10.79
CA ASP A 132 -10.22 2.24 -10.76
C ASP A 132 -9.23 1.20 -11.29
N LYS A 133 -8.37 1.63 -12.21
CA LYS A 133 -7.42 0.77 -12.89
C LYS A 133 -6.23 1.57 -13.37
N GLY A 134 -5.07 0.95 -13.34
CA GLY A 134 -3.86 1.58 -13.84
C GLY A 134 -2.64 0.68 -13.77
N VAL A 135 -1.52 1.23 -14.21
CA VAL A 135 -0.20 0.59 -14.21
C VAL A 135 0.77 1.44 -13.40
N PHE A 136 1.75 0.81 -12.76
CA PHE A 136 2.76 1.50 -11.98
C PHE A 136 4.15 0.92 -12.18
N ILE A 137 5.12 1.76 -11.86
CA ILE A 137 6.52 1.40 -11.70
C ILE A 137 7.02 1.95 -10.36
N ALA A 138 7.66 1.10 -9.59
CA ALA A 138 8.34 1.45 -8.35
C ALA A 138 9.85 1.32 -8.57
N ILE A 139 10.56 2.44 -8.44
CA ILE A 139 11.99 2.57 -8.72
C ILE A 139 12.74 2.71 -7.39
N PRO A 140 13.61 1.75 -7.01
CA PRO A 140 14.35 1.84 -5.76
C PRO A 140 15.42 2.94 -5.85
N LEU A 141 15.37 3.95 -4.97
CA LEU A 141 16.27 5.11 -5.05
C LEU A 141 17.72 4.78 -4.67
N ARG A 142 17.98 3.61 -4.07
CA ARG A 142 19.35 3.12 -3.80
C ARG A 142 20.21 3.03 -5.06
N ILE A 143 19.61 2.92 -6.25
CA ILE A 143 20.38 2.88 -7.52
C ILE A 143 20.98 4.25 -7.88
N PHE A 144 20.47 5.34 -7.30
CA PHE A 144 20.91 6.72 -7.60
C PHE A 144 21.68 7.38 -6.45
N LYS A 145 21.65 6.81 -5.25
CA LYS A 145 22.29 7.39 -4.06
C LYS A 145 23.50 6.55 -3.66
N PHE A 146 24.62 7.21 -3.35
CA PHE A 146 25.81 6.59 -2.74
C PHE A 146 25.62 6.17 -1.27
N LYS A 147 24.37 6.09 -0.80
CA LYS A 147 24.00 5.70 0.57
C LYS A 147 22.84 4.73 0.48
N ASP A 148 22.88 3.69 1.31
CA ASP A 148 21.77 2.75 1.45
C ASP A 148 20.51 3.50 1.88
N THR A 149 19.48 3.41 1.04
CA THR A 149 18.16 3.97 1.32
C THR A 149 17.08 2.95 1.02
N PRO A 150 16.09 2.76 1.92
CA PRO A 150 14.93 1.94 1.64
C PRO A 150 13.87 2.70 0.82
N GLN A 151 14.14 3.93 0.37
CA GLN A 151 13.17 4.75 -0.37
C GLN A 151 12.93 4.21 -1.79
N THR A 152 11.66 4.24 -2.21
CA THR A 152 11.22 3.88 -3.56
C THR A 152 10.44 5.05 -4.15
N ALA A 153 10.79 5.48 -5.36
CA ALA A 153 9.95 6.38 -6.13
C ALA A 153 8.82 5.59 -6.78
N TYR A 154 7.58 6.04 -6.60
CA TYR A 154 6.40 5.39 -7.16
C TYR A 154 5.81 6.28 -8.24
N MET A 155 5.69 5.74 -9.45
CA MET A 155 5.06 6.41 -10.58
C MET A 155 3.92 5.54 -11.09
N SER A 156 2.79 6.15 -11.39
CA SER A 156 1.60 5.41 -11.82
C SER A 156 0.82 6.17 -12.90
N LEU A 157 0.25 5.43 -13.83
CA LEU A 157 -0.60 5.92 -14.90
C LEU A 157 -1.97 5.25 -14.80
N ALA A 158 -3.02 6.07 -14.75
CA ALA A 158 -4.41 5.63 -14.78
C ALA A 158 -5.14 6.41 -15.89
N PRO A 159 -6.10 5.79 -16.61
CA PRO A 159 -6.86 6.47 -17.66
C PRO A 159 -7.55 7.75 -17.17
N TRP A 160 -8.07 7.71 -15.93
CA TRP A 160 -8.63 8.86 -15.22
C TRP A 160 -8.32 8.73 -13.74
N THR A 161 -7.84 9.80 -13.11
CA THR A 161 -7.68 9.88 -11.66
C THR A 161 -9.03 10.20 -11.03
N ARG A 162 -9.64 9.23 -10.34
CA ARG A 162 -10.94 9.38 -9.66
C ARG A 162 -10.85 8.95 -8.21
N ASP A 163 -11.88 9.30 -7.44
CA ASP A 163 -11.96 9.04 -5.99
C ASP A 163 -12.36 7.58 -5.66
N VAL A 164 -12.76 6.79 -6.66
CA VAL A 164 -13.24 5.41 -6.48
C VAL A 164 -12.09 4.48 -6.09
N GLY A 165 -12.26 3.64 -5.07
CA GLY A 165 -11.26 2.65 -4.70
C GLY A 165 -9.99 3.22 -4.06
N GLN A 166 -10.03 4.48 -3.63
CA GLN A 166 -8.87 5.19 -3.11
C GLN A 166 -8.55 4.77 -1.67
N LEU A 167 -7.31 4.37 -1.43
CA LEU A 167 -6.73 4.22 -0.08
C LEU A 167 -5.95 5.49 0.28
N ALA A 168 -5.75 5.76 1.57
CA ALA A 168 -4.84 6.83 1.96
C ALA A 168 -3.42 6.48 1.48
N GLY A 169 -2.72 7.41 0.83
CA GLY A 169 -1.30 7.19 0.55
C GLY A 169 -0.54 7.29 1.86
N ARG A 170 -0.16 6.13 2.38
CA ARG A 170 0.76 6.08 3.51
C ARG A 170 2.19 6.11 3.00
N PRO A 171 3.08 6.88 3.64
CA PRO A 171 4.53 6.76 3.45
C PRO A 171 5.03 5.33 3.74
N LEU A 172 4.31 4.61 4.62
CA LEU A 172 4.64 3.25 5.05
C LEU A 172 3.67 2.25 4.42
N ASN A 173 4.17 1.40 3.53
CA ASN A 173 3.50 0.17 3.11
C ASN A 173 4.16 -1.01 3.83
N LEU A 174 3.56 -1.46 4.94
CA LEU A 174 4.16 -2.45 5.86
C LEU A 174 4.65 -3.71 5.12
N TYR A 175 3.83 -4.27 4.22
CA TYR A 175 4.19 -5.45 3.45
C TYR A 175 5.44 -5.23 2.60
N ARG A 176 5.50 -4.14 1.82
CA ARG A 176 6.66 -3.84 0.96
C ARG A 176 7.96 -3.65 1.78
N PHE A 177 7.86 -3.08 2.99
CA PHE A 177 9.02 -2.91 3.87
C PHE A 177 9.48 -4.21 4.54
N ILE A 178 8.55 -5.08 4.94
CA ILE A 178 8.87 -6.31 5.68
C ILE A 178 9.12 -7.50 4.76
N ARG A 179 8.63 -7.53 3.51
CA ARG A 179 8.79 -8.69 2.62
C ARG A 179 10.25 -9.11 2.42
N ASN A 180 11.18 -8.16 2.33
CA ASN A 180 12.62 -8.40 2.21
C ASN A 180 13.27 -8.84 3.55
N LYS A 181 12.45 -9.04 4.58
CA LYS A 181 12.81 -9.57 5.89
C LYS A 181 11.86 -10.71 6.28
N SER A 182 11.07 -11.22 5.33
CA SER A 182 10.17 -12.34 5.59
C SER A 182 11.02 -13.60 5.85
N PRO A 183 10.47 -14.59 6.59
CA PRO A 183 11.16 -15.87 6.78
C PRO A 183 11.60 -16.51 5.46
N HIS A 184 10.77 -16.38 4.43
CA HIS A 184 11.01 -16.90 3.09
C HIS A 184 12.22 -16.23 2.43
N TYR A 185 12.26 -14.90 2.46
CA TYR A 185 13.35 -14.11 1.88
C TYR A 185 14.67 -14.43 2.56
N ILE A 186 14.68 -14.49 3.90
CA ILE A 186 15.89 -14.84 4.66
C ILE A 186 16.39 -16.23 4.27
N LYS A 187 15.49 -17.21 4.08
CA LYS A 187 15.87 -18.58 3.71
C LYS A 187 16.54 -18.64 2.34
N ILE A 188 15.93 -18.05 1.30
CA ILE A 188 16.49 -18.11 -0.06
C ILE A 188 17.88 -17.48 -0.13
N TYR A 189 18.05 -16.28 0.44
CA TYR A 189 19.31 -15.54 0.29
C TYR A 189 20.40 -15.93 1.29
N ALA A 190 20.06 -16.60 2.40
CA ALA A 190 21.06 -17.22 3.27
C ALA A 190 21.67 -18.47 2.62
N ASP A 191 20.85 -19.27 1.92
CA ASP A 191 21.30 -20.49 1.23
C ASP A 191 22.08 -20.18 -0.08
N GLU A 192 22.01 -18.95 -0.61
CA GLU A 192 22.79 -18.50 -1.78
C GLU A 192 24.21 -17.99 -1.44
N GLU A 193 24.50 -17.71 -0.16
CA GLU A 193 25.82 -17.24 0.31
C GLU A 193 26.74 -18.38 0.82
N GLU A 194 26.28 -19.64 0.81
CA GLU A 194 27.09 -20.86 1.06
C GLU A 194 27.50 -21.56 -0.25
#